data_AF-A0A550CWA1-F1
#
_entry.id   AF-A0A550CWA1-F1
#
_cell.length_a   1.000
_cell.length_b   1.000
_cell.length_c   1.000
_cell.angle_alpha   90.00
_cell.angle_beta   90.00
_cell.angle_gamma   90.00
#
_symmetry.space_group_name_H-M   'P 1'
#
loop_
_entity.id
_entity.type
_entity.pdbx_description
1 polymer ?
#
loop_
_entity_poly.entity_id
_entity_poly.type
_entity_poly.pdbx_seq_one_letter_code
_entity_poly.pdbx_strand_id
1 'polypeptide(L)'
;MSDTVMSDVETDQSDADSDCSALAATGSACSQSPPLHGCAYLQAVQQQLQSYATTNGEYLEAIFMHRQMYMVQPSAHAECAKAFGDLAGALEQRAWRADRDADSEAVAAFRTESWLMGGPRAR
;
A
#
# COMPACT_ATOMS: atom_id res chain seq x y z
N MET A 1 57.12 20.42 -7.41
CA MET A 1 56.78 20.75 -6.01
C MET A 1 55.30 20.43 -5.86
N SER A 2 54.91 19.15 -5.91
CA SER A 2 54.84 18.15 -4.84
C SER A 2 53.36 17.91 -4.54
N ASP A 3 52.86 16.73 -4.91
CA ASP A 3 51.55 16.19 -4.57
C ASP A 3 51.31 16.17 -3.05
N THR A 4 50.07 16.34 -2.63
CA THR A 4 49.65 16.03 -1.25
C THR A 4 48.34 15.25 -1.30
N VAL A 5 48.52 13.94 -1.26
CA VAL A 5 47.50 12.95 -0.90
C VAL A 5 47.18 13.14 0.59
N MET A 6 45.91 13.36 0.94
CA MET A 6 45.44 13.14 2.30
C MET A 6 44.69 11.81 2.33
N SER A 7 45.28 10.83 2.99
CA SER A 7 44.66 9.58 3.38
C SER A 7 45.01 9.42 4.84
N ASP A 8 44.02 9.53 5.72
CA ASP A 8 44.10 8.95 7.04
C ASP A 8 42.77 8.30 7.38
N VAL A 9 42.91 6.99 7.55
CA VAL A 9 42.02 6.02 8.15
C VAL A 9 41.84 6.36 9.63
N GLU A 10 40.63 6.33 10.15
CA GLU A 10 40.40 6.07 11.57
C GLU A 10 39.26 5.07 11.68
N THR A 11 39.61 3.94 12.28
CA THR A 11 38.76 2.79 12.59
C THR A 11 38.15 3.03 13.96
N ASP A 12 36.82 3.08 14.05
CA ASP A 12 36.13 2.90 15.34
C ASP A 12 35.23 1.67 15.21
N GLN A 13 35.70 0.59 15.81
CA GLN A 13 34.95 -0.63 16.11
C GLN A 13 34.52 -0.54 17.56
N SER A 14 33.25 -0.83 17.87
CA SER A 14 32.84 -1.62 19.04
C SER A 14 31.32 -1.88 19.03
N ASP A 15 30.97 -3.11 18.68
CA ASP A 15 30.09 -4.04 19.38
C ASP A 15 28.81 -3.50 20.06
N ALA A 16 27.68 -3.85 19.45
CA ALA A 16 26.45 -4.10 20.19
C ALA A 16 25.90 -5.47 19.78
N ASP A 17 26.28 -6.49 20.56
CA ASP A 17 25.57 -7.75 20.61
C ASP A 17 24.08 -7.49 20.84
N SER A 18 23.24 -7.97 19.93
CA SER A 18 21.84 -8.21 20.25
C SER A 18 21.37 -9.47 19.57
N ASP A 19 21.93 -10.58 20.03
CA ASP A 19 21.36 -11.91 19.86
C ASP A 19 20.06 -12.00 20.67
N CYS A 20 18.94 -11.72 20.00
CA CYS A 20 17.61 -12.09 20.46
C CYS A 20 17.13 -13.30 19.66
N SER A 21 17.75 -14.46 19.89
CA SER A 21 17.13 -15.75 19.55
C SER A 21 16.44 -16.33 20.79
N ALA A 22 15.21 -15.89 21.04
CA ALA A 22 14.27 -16.64 21.85
C ALA A 22 13.24 -17.30 20.93
N LEU A 23 13.39 -18.61 20.76
CA LEU A 23 12.50 -19.46 19.99
C LEU A 23 11.09 -19.47 20.60
N ALA A 24 10.11 -19.34 19.70
CA ALA A 24 8.72 -19.77 19.84
C ALA A 24 7.82 -19.08 20.90
N ALA A 25 7.36 -17.87 20.56
CA ALA A 25 5.94 -17.58 20.56
C ALA A 25 5.62 -16.73 19.32
N THR A 26 4.63 -17.15 18.55
CA THR A 26 4.25 -16.60 17.25
C THR A 26 4.12 -15.08 17.23
N GLY A 27 5.16 -14.43 16.69
CA GLY A 27 5.05 -13.33 15.74
C GLY A 27 4.54 -11.97 16.21
N SER A 28 5.50 -11.11 16.58
CA SER A 28 5.51 -9.68 16.26
C SER A 28 4.38 -8.78 16.80
N ALA A 29 4.61 -8.23 17.98
CA ALA A 29 4.21 -6.84 18.27
C ALA A 29 5.15 -5.86 17.52
N CYS A 30 5.20 -5.97 16.19
CA CYS A 30 5.76 -4.94 15.32
C CYS A 30 4.57 -4.07 14.92
N SER A 31 4.70 -2.75 15.01
CA SER A 31 3.72 -1.72 14.64
C SER A 31 2.59 -2.27 13.77
N GLN A 32 1.43 -2.54 14.37
CA GLN A 32 0.30 -3.16 13.67
C GLN A 32 -0.18 -2.19 12.59
N SER A 33 0.40 -2.25 11.40
CA SER A 33 -0.21 -1.68 10.21
C SER A 33 -1.55 -2.38 10.06
N PRO A 34 -2.66 -1.64 9.84
CA PRO A 34 -3.97 -2.26 9.72
C PRO A 34 -3.93 -3.39 8.68
N PRO A 35 -4.64 -4.50 8.94
CA PRO A 35 -4.64 -5.64 8.03
C PRO A 35 -5.09 -5.18 6.64
N LEU A 36 -4.24 -5.43 5.64
CA LEU A 36 -4.52 -5.08 4.25
C LEU A 36 -5.42 -6.16 3.63
N HIS A 37 -6.47 -5.75 2.94
CA HIS A 37 -7.41 -6.67 2.29
C HIS A 37 -7.21 -6.69 0.77
N GLY A 38 -7.80 -7.69 0.11
CA GLY A 38 -7.81 -7.79 -1.35
C GLY A 38 -6.59 -8.50 -1.94
N CYS A 39 -6.47 -8.45 -3.27
CA CYS A 39 -5.37 -9.06 -4.00
C CYS A 39 -4.06 -8.30 -3.77
N ALA A 40 -2.93 -8.95 -4.04
CA ALA A 40 -1.59 -8.37 -3.86
C ALA A 40 -1.44 -6.97 -4.49
N TYR A 41 -2.10 -6.75 -5.64
CA TYR A 41 -2.11 -5.45 -6.29
C TYR A 41 -2.80 -4.36 -5.44
N LEU A 42 -4.02 -4.60 -4.94
CA LEU A 42 -4.72 -3.63 -4.09
C LEU A 42 -4.04 -3.44 -2.73
N GLN A 43 -3.34 -4.46 -2.22
CA GLN A 43 -2.52 -4.31 -1.02
C GLN A 43 -1.35 -3.34 -1.26
N ALA A 44 -0.69 -3.43 -2.42
CA ALA A 44 0.36 -2.47 -2.79
C ALA A 44 -0.19 -1.04 -2.91
N VAL A 45 -1.37 -0.86 -3.51
CA VAL A 45 -2.03 0.45 -3.59
C VAL A 45 -2.33 1.02 -2.19
N GLN A 46 -2.82 0.19 -1.27
CA GLN A 46 -3.06 0.60 0.13
C GLN A 46 -1.78 1.06 0.84
N GLN A 47 -0.65 0.39 0.61
CA GLN A 47 0.63 0.78 1.20
C GLN A 47 1.15 2.12 0.67
N GLN A 48 0.90 2.39 -0.62
CA GLN A 48 1.34 3.61 -1.29
C GLN A 48 0.37 4.77 -1.12
N LEU A 49 -0.74 4.57 -0.40
CA LEU A 49 -1.82 5.54 -0.38
C LEU A 49 -1.32 6.91 0.11
N GLN A 50 -0.42 6.98 1.08
CA GLN A 50 0.07 8.27 1.60
C GLN A 50 0.86 9.12 0.59
N SER A 51 1.42 8.53 -0.47
CA SER A 51 2.09 9.26 -1.56
C SER A 51 1.25 9.30 -2.84
N TYR A 52 0.06 8.72 -2.81
CA TYR A 52 -0.83 8.58 -3.98
C TYR A 52 -1.40 9.94 -4.38
N ALA A 53 -1.25 10.30 -5.66
CA ALA A 53 -1.86 11.49 -6.24
C ALA A 53 -3.18 11.10 -6.92
N THR A 54 -4.19 11.96 -6.84
CA THR A 54 -5.49 11.68 -7.48
C THR A 54 -5.78 12.64 -8.61
N THR A 55 -5.14 13.82 -8.66
CA THR A 55 -5.36 14.86 -9.68
C THR A 55 -5.16 14.38 -11.12
N ASN A 56 -4.23 13.45 -11.34
CA ASN A 56 -3.93 12.92 -12.68
C ASN A 56 -4.70 11.62 -13.03
N GLY A 57 -5.64 11.19 -12.18
CA GLY A 57 -6.41 9.99 -12.41
C GLY A 57 -5.68 8.67 -12.12
N GLU A 58 -4.62 8.67 -11.29
CA GLU A 58 -3.88 7.44 -10.93
C GLU A 58 -4.81 6.37 -10.32
N TYR A 59 -5.88 6.78 -9.63
CA TYR A 59 -6.89 5.86 -9.11
C TYR A 59 -7.65 5.09 -10.20
N LEU A 60 -7.81 5.65 -11.41
CA LEU A 60 -8.43 4.97 -12.54
C LEU A 60 -7.55 3.85 -13.08
N GLU A 61 -6.23 4.06 -13.12
CA GLU A 61 -5.29 3.01 -13.49
C GLU A 61 -5.38 1.83 -12.52
N ALA A 62 -5.47 2.11 -11.21
CA ALA A 62 -5.68 1.06 -10.21
C ALA A 62 -6.97 0.28 -10.43
N ILE A 63 -8.06 0.96 -10.76
CA ILE A 63 -9.34 0.30 -11.07
C ILE A 63 -9.20 -0.57 -12.33
N PHE A 64 -8.65 -0.04 -13.42
CA PHE A 64 -8.53 -0.77 -14.68
C PHE A 64 -7.57 -1.96 -14.58
N MET A 65 -6.45 -1.81 -13.89
CA MET A 65 -5.50 -2.89 -13.65
C MET A 65 -6.12 -3.99 -12.78
N HIS A 66 -6.80 -3.62 -11.68
CA HIS A 66 -7.55 -4.58 -10.89
C HIS A 66 -8.59 -5.34 -11.73
N ARG A 67 -9.38 -4.64 -12.55
CA ARG A 67 -10.41 -5.26 -13.41
C ARG A 67 -9.81 -6.25 -14.41
N GLN A 68 -8.67 -5.92 -15.02
CA GLN A 68 -7.95 -6.83 -15.91
C GLN A 68 -7.54 -8.13 -15.19
N MET A 69 -6.94 -8.01 -14.00
CA MET A 69 -6.55 -9.18 -13.19
C MET A 69 -7.78 -10.01 -12.77
N TYR A 70 -8.86 -9.33 -12.40
CA TYR A 70 -10.11 -9.96 -12.00
C TYR A 70 -10.73 -10.79 -13.12
N MET A 71 -10.69 -10.32 -14.37
CA MET A 71 -11.21 -11.05 -15.54
C MET A 71 -10.46 -12.37 -15.77
N VAL A 72 -9.18 -12.44 -15.41
CA VAL A 72 -8.36 -13.65 -15.56
C VAL A 72 -8.69 -14.68 -14.49
N GLN A 73 -8.82 -14.26 -13.22
CA GLN A 73 -9.08 -15.18 -12.11
C GLN A 73 -10.01 -14.57 -11.04
N PRO A 74 -11.34 -14.55 -11.25
CA PRO A 74 -12.28 -13.88 -10.34
C PRO A 74 -12.32 -14.47 -8.92
N SER A 75 -11.93 -15.74 -8.75
CA SER A 75 -11.90 -16.42 -7.45
C SER A 75 -10.76 -15.95 -6.55
N ALA A 76 -9.68 -15.39 -7.11
CA ALA A 76 -8.54 -14.85 -6.35
C ALA A 76 -8.85 -13.47 -5.73
N HIS A 77 -10.03 -12.91 -5.96
CA HIS A 77 -10.39 -11.53 -5.61
C HIS A 77 -11.54 -11.44 -4.58
N ALA A 78 -11.75 -12.46 -3.75
CA ALA A 78 -12.84 -12.50 -2.77
C ALA A 78 -12.83 -11.31 -1.79
N GLU A 79 -11.66 -10.89 -1.33
CA GLU A 79 -11.50 -9.78 -0.36
C GLU A 79 -11.35 -8.40 -1.02
N CYS A 80 -11.39 -8.31 -2.36
CA CYS A 80 -11.13 -7.06 -3.06
C CYS A 80 -12.26 -6.03 -2.90
N ALA A 81 -13.51 -6.49 -2.69
CA ALA A 81 -14.62 -5.60 -2.36
C ALA A 81 -14.35 -4.80 -1.07
N LYS A 82 -13.83 -5.48 -0.05
CA LYS A 82 -13.45 -4.86 1.23
C LYS A 82 -12.26 -3.91 1.05
N ALA A 83 -11.23 -4.34 0.31
CA ALA A 83 -10.06 -3.52 0.01
C ALA A 83 -10.42 -2.18 -0.65
N PHE A 84 -11.35 -2.18 -1.61
CA PHE A 84 -11.85 -0.94 -2.21
C PHE A 84 -12.59 -0.05 -1.22
N GLY A 85 -13.36 -0.64 -0.30
CA GLY A 85 -14.00 0.10 0.79
C GLY A 85 -12.97 0.76 1.72
N ASP A 86 -11.93 0.02 2.08
CA ASP A 86 -10.84 0.51 2.94
C ASP A 86 -10.06 1.65 2.23
N LEU A 87 -9.77 1.50 0.92
CA LEU A 87 -9.16 2.55 0.11
C LEU A 87 -9.99 3.83 0.08
N ALA A 88 -11.30 3.70 -0.16
CA ALA A 88 -12.22 4.83 -0.13
C ALA A 88 -12.23 5.51 1.25
N GLY A 89 -12.36 4.74 2.33
CA GLY A 89 -12.35 5.29 3.69
C GLY A 89 -11.04 6.01 4.04
N ALA A 90 -9.90 5.49 3.58
CA ALA A 90 -8.59 6.11 3.80
C ALA A 90 -8.36 7.37 2.95
N LEU A 91 -8.98 7.49 1.79
CA LEU A 91 -8.98 8.72 1.00
C LEU A 91 -9.91 9.78 1.60
N GLU A 92 -11.08 9.41 2.13
CA GLU A 92 -11.99 10.36 2.78
C GLU A 92 -11.39 11.05 4.01
N GLN A 93 -10.56 10.32 4.77
CA GLN A 93 -9.95 10.84 6.00
C GLN A 93 -8.67 11.64 5.74
N ARG A 94 -8.28 11.79 4.47
CA ARG A 94 -6.99 12.35 4.10
C ARG A 94 -6.99 13.87 4.17
N ALA A 95 -5.89 14.42 4.67
CA ALA A 95 -5.66 15.86 4.62
C ALA A 95 -5.49 16.34 3.17
N TRP A 96 -6.09 17.50 2.88
CA TRP A 96 -6.00 18.16 1.58
C TRP A 96 -4.55 18.43 1.18
N ARG A 97 -4.27 18.25 -0.12
CA ARG A 97 -3.01 18.58 -0.80
C ARG A 97 -3.32 18.85 -2.27
N ALA A 98 -2.54 19.70 -2.94
CA ALA A 98 -2.81 20.11 -4.32
C ALA A 98 -2.80 18.97 -5.37
N ASP A 99 -2.04 17.91 -5.13
CA ASP A 99 -2.00 16.68 -5.95
C ASP A 99 -3.12 15.69 -5.61
N ARG A 100 -4.06 16.09 -4.74
CA ARG A 100 -5.17 15.27 -4.22
C ARG A 100 -6.55 15.88 -4.42
N ASP A 101 -6.67 16.83 -5.34
CA ASP A 101 -7.94 17.53 -5.57
C ASP A 101 -9.07 16.59 -6.04
N ALA A 102 -8.74 15.42 -6.57
CA ALA A 102 -9.68 14.40 -7.01
C ALA A 102 -9.92 13.26 -5.99
N ASP A 103 -9.54 13.43 -4.71
CA ASP A 103 -9.77 12.41 -3.69
C ASP A 103 -11.27 12.06 -3.57
N SER A 104 -12.17 13.04 -3.71
CA SER A 104 -13.62 12.82 -3.69
C SER A 104 -14.12 11.95 -4.85
N GLU A 105 -13.57 12.15 -6.06
CA GLU A 105 -13.87 11.34 -7.24
C GLU A 105 -13.31 9.92 -7.10
N ALA A 106 -12.08 9.80 -6.58
CA ALA A 106 -11.44 8.52 -6.31
C ALA A 106 -12.23 7.70 -5.27
N VAL A 107 -12.72 8.35 -4.20
CA VAL A 107 -13.60 7.75 -3.18
C VAL A 107 -14.87 7.20 -3.82
N ALA A 108 -15.53 8.00 -4.65
CA ALA A 108 -16.75 7.57 -5.34
C ALA A 108 -16.48 6.36 -6.25
N ALA A 109 -15.40 6.41 -7.03
CA ALA A 109 -15.02 5.34 -7.94
C ALA A 109 -14.71 4.03 -7.20
N PHE A 110 -13.93 4.08 -6.11
CA PHE A 110 -13.63 2.89 -5.32
C PHE A 110 -14.87 2.32 -4.61
N ARG A 111 -15.79 3.15 -4.13
CA ARG A 111 -17.07 2.67 -3.59
C ARG A 111 -17.91 1.96 -4.64
N THR A 112 -17.94 2.48 -5.86
CA THR A 112 -18.61 1.81 -6.98
C THR A 112 -17.98 0.45 -7.26
N GLU A 113 -16.65 0.33 -7.31
CA GLU A 113 -15.98 -0.96 -7.48
C GLU A 113 -16.28 -1.94 -6.34
N SER A 114 -16.26 -1.46 -5.10
CA SER A 114 -16.61 -2.27 -3.93
C SER A 114 -18.01 -2.87 -4.06
N TRP A 115 -19.00 -2.04 -4.44
CA TRP A 115 -20.39 -2.48 -4.63
C TRP A 115 -20.54 -3.49 -5.78
N LEU A 116 -19.89 -3.23 -6.93
CA LEU A 116 -19.92 -4.14 -8.08
C LEU A 116 -19.36 -5.53 -7.74
N MET A 117 -18.40 -5.60 -6.83
CA MET A 117 -17.71 -6.83 -6.43
C MET A 117 -18.43 -7.57 -5.29
N GLY A 118 -19.03 -6.82 -4.34
CA GLY A 118 -19.73 -7.36 -3.18
C GLY A 118 -21.20 -7.71 -3.42
N GLY A 119 -21.77 -7.31 -4.56
CA GLY A 119 -23.15 -7.62 -4.92
C GLY A 119 -23.40 -9.12 -5.14
N PRO A 120 -24.64 -9.61 -4.95
CA PRO A 120 -24.99 -10.98 -5.24
C PRO A 120 -24.75 -11.30 -6.72
N ARG A 121 -23.80 -12.20 -6.98
CA ARG A 121 -23.55 -12.73 -8.32
C ARG A 121 -24.77 -13.57 -8.72
N ALA A 122 -25.54 -13.13 -9.72
CA ALA A 122 -26.60 -13.94 -10.32
C ALA A 122 -25.99 -15.27 -10.78
N ARG A 123 -26.48 -16.36 -10.21
CA ARG A 123 -26.01 -17.73 -10.43
C ARG A 123 -26.75 -18.38 -11.58
#